data_AF-A0A9D9C0N9-F1
#
_entry.id   AF-A0A9D9C0N9-F1
#
_cell.length_a   1.000
_cell.length_b   1.000
_cell.length_c   1.000
_cell.angle_alpha   90.00
_cell.angle_beta   90.00
_cell.angle_gamma   90.00
#
_symmetry.space_group_name_H-M   'P 1'
#
loop_
_entity.id
_entity.type
_entity.pdbx_description
1 polymer ?
#
loop_
_entity_poly.entity_id
_entity_poly.type
_entity_poly.pdbx_seq_one_letter_code
_entity_poly.pdbx_strand_id
1 'polypeptide(L)'
;MNLNREILRLSIPAIISNITVPILGLSDTTISGHLGSEIYIGAIAVGTMMFNVIFWLFGFLRMGTTGLTAQAYGAGDNESCRQLLVRSSMLGVIIGVAIILLHYPLRELLLLLISPDASVAQYSSD
;
A
#
# COMPACT_ATOMS: atom_id res chain seq x y z
N MET A 1 -30.90 -20.47 -7.87
CA MET A 1 -30.32 -19.27 -7.23
C MET A 1 -29.75 -18.42 -8.37
N ASN A 2 -30.22 -17.19 -8.59
CA ASN A 2 -29.82 -16.41 -9.78
C ASN A 2 -28.36 -15.95 -9.65
N LEU A 3 -27.53 -16.30 -10.64
CA LEU A 3 -26.10 -15.94 -10.75
C LEU A 3 -25.83 -14.47 -10.37
N ASN A 4 -26.71 -13.54 -10.79
CA ASN A 4 -26.60 -12.12 -10.46
C ASN A 4 -26.63 -11.83 -8.94
N ARG A 5 -27.45 -12.56 -8.17
CA ARG A 5 -27.52 -12.39 -6.71
C ARG A 5 -26.25 -12.90 -6.02
N GLU A 6 -25.62 -13.93 -6.57
CA GLU A 6 -24.38 -14.50 -6.04
C GLU A 6 -23.17 -13.64 -6.38
N ILE A 7 -23.10 -13.11 -7.61
CA ILE A 7 -22.12 -12.10 -8.00
C ILE A 7 -22.24 -10.87 -7.10
N LEU A 8 -23.44 -10.31 -6.90
CA LEU A 8 -23.65 -9.17 -6.01
C LEU A 8 -23.19 -9.47 -4.57
N ARG A 9 -23.46 -10.66 -4.06
CA ARG A 9 -23.05 -11.08 -2.70
C ARG A 9 -21.53 -11.11 -2.53
N LEU A 10 -20.78 -11.51 -3.57
CA LEU A 10 -19.31 -11.54 -3.55
C LEU A 10 -18.69 -10.17 -3.87
N SER A 11 -19.29 -9.42 -4.78
CA SER A 11 -18.76 -8.15 -5.26
C SER A 11 -18.96 -7.01 -4.26
N ILE A 12 -20.07 -6.97 -3.50
CA ILE A 12 -20.31 -5.87 -2.54
C ILE A 12 -19.19 -5.77 -1.48
N PRO A 13 -18.80 -6.84 -0.77
CA PRO A 13 -17.68 -6.79 0.17
C PRO A 13 -16.36 -6.41 -0.51
N ALA A 14 -16.11 -6.93 -1.71
CA ALA A 14 -14.89 -6.65 -2.46
C ALA A 14 -14.81 -5.17 -2.88
N ILE A 15 -15.92 -4.57 -3.32
CA ILE A 15 -16.00 -3.16 -3.68
C ILE A 15 -15.74 -2.29 -2.45
N ILE A 16 -16.41 -2.57 -1.33
CA ILE A 16 -16.22 -1.83 -0.07
C ILE A 16 -14.75 -1.87 0.35
N SER A 17 -14.12 -3.05 0.30
CA SER A 17 -12.71 -3.21 0.68
C SER A 17 -11.74 -2.48 -0.26
N ASN A 18 -12.08 -2.33 -1.54
CA ASN A 18 -11.21 -1.61 -2.50
C ASN A 18 -11.42 -0.09 -2.44
N ILE A 19 -12.59 0.40 -2.04
CA ILE A 19 -12.88 1.83 -1.89
C ILE A 19 -12.11 2.47 -0.72
N THR A 20 -11.66 1.69 0.26
CA THR A 20 -10.88 2.19 1.40
C THR A 20 -9.59 2.91 0.97
N VAL A 21 -8.92 2.44 -0.09
CA VAL A 21 -7.67 3.04 -0.60
C VAL A 21 -7.87 4.47 -1.12
N PRO A 22 -8.80 4.75 -2.06
CA PRO A 22 -9.03 6.11 -2.51
C PRO A 22 -9.59 7.03 -1.40
N ILE A 23 -10.39 6.52 -0.46
CA ILE A 23 -10.84 7.31 0.70
C ILE A 23 -9.67 7.74 1.59
N LEU A 24 -8.70 6.84 1.82
CA LEU A 24 -7.45 7.16 2.51
C LEU A 24 -6.69 8.27 1.77
N GLY A 25 -6.52 8.16 0.45
CA GLY A 25 -5.85 9.19 -0.35
C GLY A 25 -6.55 10.56 -0.33
N LEU A 26 -7.89 10.58 -0.34
CA LEU A 26 -8.68 11.81 -0.16
C LEU A 26 -8.46 12.42 1.22
N SER A 27 -8.36 11.59 2.26
CA SER A 27 -8.10 12.02 3.63
C SER A 27 -6.70 12.65 3.75
N ASP A 28 -5.67 12.00 3.19
CA ASP A 28 -4.29 12.51 3.16
C ASP A 28 -4.22 13.88 2.46
N THR A 29 -4.87 13.99 1.31
CA THR A 29 -4.92 15.24 0.52
C THR A 29 -5.62 16.35 1.31
N THR A 30 -6.77 16.04 1.93
CA THR A 30 -7.55 17.00 2.70
C THR A 30 -6.81 17.48 3.95
N ILE A 31 -6.10 16.58 4.65
CA ILE A 31 -5.29 16.93 5.82
C ILE A 31 -4.12 17.83 5.40
N SER A 32 -3.42 17.47 4.32
CA SER A 32 -2.32 18.31 3.80
C SER A 32 -2.79 19.70 3.35
N GLY A 33 -3.99 19.82 2.77
CA GLY A 33 -4.54 21.09 2.29
C GLY A 33 -4.91 22.09 3.39
N HIS A 34 -5.25 21.62 4.59
CA HIS A 34 -5.65 22.49 5.71
C HIS A 34 -4.49 23.01 6.56
N LEU A 35 -3.26 22.56 6.33
CA LEU A 35 -2.12 22.86 7.23
C LEU A 35 -1.50 24.25 7.07
N GLY A 36 -1.94 25.07 6.11
CA GLY A 36 -1.73 26.53 6.06
C GLY A 36 -0.28 27.05 6.01
N SER A 37 0.73 26.18 6.12
CA SER A 37 2.14 26.52 6.15
C SER A 37 2.90 25.60 5.19
N GLU A 38 3.52 26.21 4.17
CA GLU A 38 4.19 25.53 3.05
C GLU A 38 5.22 24.46 3.49
N ILE A 39 5.91 24.70 4.60
CA ILE A 39 6.94 23.81 5.13
C ILE A 39 6.34 22.49 5.64
N TYR A 40 5.22 22.54 6.38
CA TYR A 40 4.57 21.33 6.89
C TYR A 40 3.90 20.53 5.78
N ILE A 41 3.35 21.21 4.78
CA ILE A 41 2.77 20.57 3.59
C ILE A 41 3.86 19.83 2.80
N GLY A 42 5.02 20.47 2.59
CA GLY A 42 6.17 19.84 1.93
C GLY A 42 6.69 18.61 2.67
N ALA A 43 6.84 18.71 4.00
CA ALA A 43 7.29 17.58 4.82
C ALA A 43 6.32 16.39 4.80
N ILE A 44 5.01 16.64 4.89
CA ILE A 44 3.99 15.59 4.82
C ILE A 44 3.92 15.00 3.42
N ALA A 45 3.97 15.82 2.36
CA ALA A 45 3.96 15.32 0.99
C ALA A 45 5.11 14.35 0.72
N VAL A 46 6.33 14.68 1.16
CA VAL A 46 7.49 13.79 1.06
C VAL A 46 7.29 12.53 1.91
N GLY A 47 6.79 12.65 3.14
CA GLY A 47 6.47 11.51 3.99
C GLY A 47 5.44 10.55 3.38
N THR A 48 4.35 11.09 2.84
CA THR A 48 3.28 10.35 2.16
C THR A 48 3.79 9.69 0.88
N MET A 49 4.65 10.36 0.11
CA MET A 49 5.30 9.78 -1.06
C MET A 49 6.18 8.60 -0.68
N MET A 50 7.05 8.77 0.31
CA MET A 50 7.93 7.70 0.82
C MET A 50 7.11 6.50 1.31
N PHE A 51 6.04 6.76 2.06
CA PHE A 51 5.11 5.73 2.52
C PHE A 51 4.47 4.98 1.35
N ASN A 52 3.94 5.71 0.35
CA ASN A 52 3.34 5.12 -0.84
C ASN A 52 4.32 4.23 -1.61
N VAL A 53 5.57 4.68 -1.81
CA VAL A 53 6.61 3.89 -2.48
C VAL A 53 6.86 2.58 -1.74
N ILE A 54 7.04 2.62 -0.41
CA ILE A 54 7.22 1.40 0.40
C ILE A 54 6.00 0.49 0.25
N PHE A 55 4.79 1.02 0.41
CA PHE A 55 3.57 0.22 0.32
C PHE A 55 3.42 -0.44 -1.06
N TRP A 56 3.79 0.27 -2.12
CA TRP A 56 3.72 -0.23 -3.49
C TRP A 56 4.75 -1.33 -3.75
N LEU A 57 5.96 -1.21 -3.20
CA LEU A 57 6.99 -2.24 -3.25
C LEU A 57 6.54 -3.56 -2.62
N PHE A 58 5.72 -3.51 -1.57
CA PHE A 58 5.13 -4.71 -0.94
C PHE A 58 3.78 -5.12 -1.55
N GLY A 59 3.28 -4.42 -2.57
CA GLY A 59 2.04 -4.74 -3.26
C GLY A 59 2.02 -6.16 -3.87
N PHE A 60 3.20 -6.71 -4.23
CA PHE A 60 3.32 -8.09 -4.73
C PHE A 60 2.86 -9.12 -3.71
N LEU A 61 3.01 -8.85 -2.41
CA LEU A 61 2.63 -9.79 -1.36
C LEU A 61 1.12 -10.05 -1.42
N ARG A 62 0.32 -9.02 -1.69
CA ARG A 62 -1.14 -9.15 -1.86
C ARG A 62 -1.50 -9.99 -3.08
N MET A 63 -0.93 -9.68 -4.25
CA MET A 63 -1.24 -10.44 -5.48
C MET A 63 -0.73 -11.88 -5.41
N GLY A 64 0.47 -12.11 -4.88
CA GLY A 64 1.05 -13.44 -4.73
C GLY A 64 0.25 -14.34 -3.79
N THR A 65 -0.16 -13.81 -2.64
CA THR A 65 -0.94 -14.57 -1.65
C THR A 65 -2.37 -14.85 -2.13
N THR A 66 -3.02 -13.88 -2.79
CA THR A 66 -4.35 -14.07 -3.37
C THR A 66 -4.33 -15.14 -4.46
N GLY A 67 -3.33 -15.13 -5.34
CA GLY A 67 -3.20 -16.12 -6.42
C GLY A 67 -2.99 -17.54 -5.89
N LEU A 68 -2.07 -17.71 -4.94
CA LEU A 68 -1.82 -19.01 -4.30
C LEU A 68 -3.04 -19.51 -3.51
N THR A 69 -3.76 -18.61 -2.84
CA THR A 69 -4.98 -18.97 -2.08
C THR A 69 -6.09 -19.39 -3.03
N ALA A 70 -6.27 -18.70 -4.16
CA ALA A 70 -7.27 -19.08 -5.16
C ALA A 70 -7.00 -20.46 -5.78
N GLN A 71 -5.72 -20.80 -6.01
CA GLN A 71 -5.33 -22.12 -6.50
C GLN A 71 -5.62 -23.23 -5.47
N ALA A 72 -5.20 -23.04 -4.21
CA ALA A 72 -5.44 -24.01 -3.14
C ALA A 72 -6.95 -24.20 -2.88
N TYR A 73 -7.72 -23.11 -2.90
CA TYR A 73 -9.17 -23.16 -2.75
C TYR A 73 -9.84 -23.89 -3.92
N GLY A 74 -9.41 -23.63 -5.15
CA GLY A 74 -9.91 -24.33 -6.34
C GLY A 74 -9.59 -25.82 -6.36
N ALA A 75 -8.49 -26.25 -5.72
CA ALA A 75 -8.12 -27.65 -5.57
C ALA A 75 -8.85 -28.38 -4.43
N GLY A 76 -9.65 -27.67 -3.61
CA GLY A 76 -10.33 -28.22 -2.43
C GLY A 76 -9.40 -28.50 -1.25
N ASP A 77 -8.15 -28.03 -1.29
CA ASP A 77 -7.16 -28.25 -0.25
C ASP A 77 -7.26 -27.16 0.84
N ASN A 78 -8.19 -27.37 1.77
CA ASN A 78 -8.41 -26.48 2.90
C ASN A 78 -7.19 -26.39 3.85
N GLU A 79 -6.38 -27.43 3.93
CA GLU A 79 -5.19 -27.43 4.79
C GLU A 79 -4.13 -26.49 4.22
N SER A 80 -3.88 -26.56 2.91
CA SER A 80 -3.00 -25.62 2.21
C SER A 80 -3.49 -24.18 2.30
N CYS A 81 -4.80 -23.93 2.18
CA CYS A 81 -5.38 -22.61 2.39
C CYS A 81 -5.08 -22.05 3.80
N ARG A 82 -5.25 -22.85 4.84
CA ARG A 82 -4.99 -22.44 6.22
C ARG A 82 -3.50 -22.16 6.44
N GLN A 83 -2.62 -23.02 5.93
CA GLN A 83 -1.17 -22.83 6.03
C GLN A 83 -0.73 -21.56 5.30
N LEU A 84 -1.30 -21.29 4.12
CA LEU A 84 -1.00 -20.10 3.36
C LEU A 84 -1.48 -18.85 4.08
N LEU A 85 -2.65 -18.86 4.71
CA LEU A 85 -3.14 -17.77 5.54
C LEU A 85 -2.16 -17.44 6.67
N VAL A 86 -1.78 -18.44 7.47
CA VAL A 86 -0.86 -18.24 8.61
C VAL A 86 0.50 -17.74 8.13
N ARG A 87 1.07 -18.33 7.08
CA ARG A 87 2.36 -17.92 6.52
C ARG A 87 2.31 -16.49 5.99
N SER A 88 1.27 -16.14 5.26
CA SER A 88 1.09 -14.81 4.66
C SER A 88 0.89 -13.74 5.73
N SER A 89 0.07 -14.02 6.74
CA SER A 89 -0.13 -13.13 7.88
C SER A 89 1.15 -12.94 8.69
N MET A 90 1.89 -14.02 8.97
CA MET A 90 3.16 -13.97 9.68
C MET A 90 4.22 -13.17 8.90
N LEU A 91 4.34 -13.40 7.58
CA LEU A 91 5.19 -12.61 6.70
C LEU A 91 4.81 -11.12 6.74
N GLY A 92 3.52 -10.80 6.63
CA GLY A 92 3.03 -9.43 6.69
C GLY A 92 3.38 -8.73 8.02
N VAL A 93 3.20 -9.41 9.16
CA VAL A 93 3.56 -8.89 10.48
C VAL A 93 5.06 -8.70 10.61
N ILE A 94 5.87 -9.68 10.19
CA ILE A 94 7.35 -9.60 10.24
C ILE A 94 7.84 -8.43 9.39
N ILE A 95 7.34 -8.29 8.16
CA ILE A 95 7.69 -7.18 7.27
C ILE A 95 7.26 -5.85 7.88
N GLY A 96 6.04 -5.75 8.43
CA GLY A 96 5.55 -4.54 9.08
C GLY A 96 6.41 -4.12 10.27
N VAL A 97 6.74 -5.07 11.16
CA VAL A 97 7.64 -4.82 12.30
C VAL A 97 9.04 -4.44 11.81
N ALA A 98 9.56 -5.12 10.79
CA ALA A 98 10.86 -4.80 10.20
C ALA A 98 10.88 -3.38 9.65
N ILE A 99 9.85 -2.94 8.90
CA ILE A 99 9.74 -1.57 8.39
C ILE A 99 9.75 -0.55 9.52
N ILE A 100 9.02 -0.81 10.62
CA ILE A 100 8.98 0.08 11.79
C ILE A 100 10.37 0.17 12.44
N LEU A 101 11.05 -0.97 12.63
CA LEU A 101 12.39 -0.99 13.23
C LEU A 101 13.45 -0.35 12.33
N LEU A 102 13.35 -0.56 11.01
CA LEU A 102 14.28 -0.07 9.99
C LEU A 102 13.86 1.29 9.40
N HIS A 103 12.90 2.00 10.00
CA HIS A 103 12.40 3.26 9.46
C HIS A 103 13.51 4.32 9.24
N TYR A 104 14.52 4.35 10.12
CA TYR A 104 15.65 5.27 10.01
C TYR A 104 16.55 4.97 8.78
N PRO A 105 17.11 3.76 8.61
CA PRO A 105 17.88 3.44 7.40
C PRO A 105 17.03 3.44 6.12
N LEU A 106 15.74 3.09 6.21
CA LEU A 106 14.81 3.21 5.07
C LEU A 106 14.65 4.66 4.63
N ARG A 107 14.59 5.61 5.57
CA ARG A 107 14.55 7.04 5.26
C ARG A 107 15.80 7.50 4.53
N GLU A 108 16.99 7.12 5.01
CA GLU A 108 18.25 7.49 4.34
C GLU A 108 18.35 6.89 2.94
N LEU A 109 17.99 5.62 2.78
CA LEU A 109 17.96 4.93 1.49
C LEU A 109 16.98 5.60 0.51
N LEU A 110 15.78 5.93 0.98
CA LEU A 110 14.76 6.60 0.17
C LEU A 110 15.17 8.02 -0.21
N LEU A 111 15.81 8.77 0.69
CA LEU A 111 16.35 10.10 0.35
C LEU A 111 17.46 10.00 -0.71
N LEU A 112 18.28 8.95 -0.66
CA LEU A 112 19.32 8.70 -1.66
C LEU A 112 18.73 8.28 -3.01
N LEU A 113 17.69 7.45 -3.03
CA LEU A 113 16.99 7.00 -4.25
C LEU A 113 16.10 8.09 -4.87
N ILE A 114 15.42 8.88 -4.05
CA ILE A 114 14.52 9.95 -4.48
C ILE A 114 15.30 11.21 -4.84
N SER A 115 16.58 11.33 -4.42
CA SER A 115 17.51 12.44 -4.73
C SER A 115 16.95 13.33 -5.81
N PRO A 116 16.31 14.46 -5.44
CA PRO A 116 15.63 15.31 -6.39
C PRO A 116 16.63 15.61 -7.49
N ASP A 117 16.28 15.20 -8.70
CA ASP A 117 17.07 15.50 -9.86
C ASP A 117 17.36 17.01 -9.80
N ALA A 118 18.63 17.39 -9.86
CA ALA A 118 19.07 18.79 -9.89
C ALA A 118 18.55 19.55 -11.14
N SER A 119 17.62 18.95 -11.87
CA SER A 119 16.95 19.39 -13.09
C SER A 119 15.83 20.43 -12.88
N VAL A 120 15.54 20.87 -11.65
CA VAL A 120 14.63 22.03 -11.40
C VAL A 120 15.38 23.29 -10.97
N ALA A 121 16.71 23.32 -11.10
CA ALA A 121 17.49 24.56 -11.03
C ALA A 121 17.41 25.39 -12.34
N GLN A 122 16.81 24.84 -13.41
CA GLN A 122 16.79 25.48 -14.73
C GLN A 122 15.53 26.32 -15.01
N TYR A 123 14.60 26.43 -14.04
CA TYR A 123 13.42 27.31 -14.15
C TYR A 123 13.46 28.52 -13.21
N SER A 124 14.58 28.77 -12.52
CA SER A 124 14.81 30.01 -11.75
C SER A 124 15.79 30.97 -12.42
N SER A 125 16.01 30.83 -13.73
CA SER A 125 16.82 31.75 -14.52
C SER A 125 16.25 31.95 -15.92
N ASP A 126 14.96 32.32 -16.00
CA ASP A 126 14.39 33.17 -17.06
C ASP A 126 13.11 33.85 -16.55
#